data_AF-A0A5K0W7F3-F1
#
_entry.id   AF-A0A5K0W7F3-F1
#
_cell.length_a   1.000
_cell.length_b   1.000
_cell.length_c   1.000
_cell.angle_alpha   90.00
_cell.angle_beta   90.00
_cell.angle_gamma   90.00
#
_symmetry.space_group_name_H-M   'P 1'
#
loop_
_entity.id
_entity.type
_entity.pdbx_description
1 polymer ?
#
loop_
_entity_poly.entity_id
_entity_poly.type
_entity_poly.pdbx_seq_one_letter_code
_entity_poly.pdbx_strand_id
1 'polypeptide(L)'
;SSLYINCGGKEYTVDGITYEADMEQNGDSTYFISKNANWALSSTGWFMDAGRVNYIKSNQTRLLFNDPTLYMAARTTSITMTYYGLCLQSGSYNVQLHFAEIMFTDDKTFSSLGERVFDVYIQ
;
A
#
# COMPACT_ATOMS: atom_id res chain seq x y z
N SER A 1 -5.66 11.03 -18.20
CA SER A 1 -6.02 9.84 -17.41
C SER A 1 -5.31 9.94 -16.07
N SER A 2 -5.97 9.61 -14.97
CA SER A 2 -5.38 9.61 -13.63
C SER A 2 -5.75 8.30 -12.93
N LEU A 3 -4.85 7.80 -12.09
CA LEU A 3 -5.02 6.58 -11.32
C LEU A 3 -4.66 6.87 -9.87
N TYR A 4 -5.57 6.56 -8.96
CA TYR A 4 -5.42 6.79 -7.53
C TYR A 4 -5.78 5.49 -6.80
N ILE A 5 -4.85 4.93 -6.05
CA ILE A 5 -5.01 3.63 -5.38
C ILE A 5 -4.77 3.85 -3.89
N ASN A 6 -5.71 3.42 -3.04
CA ASN A 6 -5.52 3.38 -1.59
C ASN A 6 -4.95 2.01 -1.20
N CYS A 7 -3.62 1.87 -1.28
CA CYS A 7 -2.90 0.60 -1.12
C CYS A 7 -3.16 -0.06 0.24
N GLY A 8 -3.91 -1.16 0.29
CA GLY A 8 -4.32 -1.83 1.52
C GLY A 8 -5.52 -1.18 2.23
N GLY A 9 -6.17 -0.19 1.62
CA GLY A 9 -7.26 0.58 2.19
C GLY A 9 -8.59 0.45 1.44
N LYS A 10 -9.64 1.00 2.05
CA LYS A 10 -10.97 1.15 1.43
C LYS A 10 -10.97 2.30 0.44
N GLU A 11 -11.97 2.35 -0.42
CA GLU A 11 -12.22 3.52 -1.25
C GLU A 11 -12.36 4.76 -0.36
N TYR A 12 -11.70 5.84 -0.73
CA TYR A 12 -11.67 7.05 0.07
C TYR A 12 -11.52 8.29 -0.81
N THR A 13 -12.28 9.33 -0.47
CA THR A 13 -12.27 10.61 -1.21
C THR A 13 -11.73 11.72 -0.32
N VAL A 14 -10.71 12.41 -0.80
CA VAL A 14 -10.12 13.58 -0.16
C VAL A 14 -9.84 14.64 -1.21
N ASP A 15 -10.16 15.90 -0.92
CA ASP A 15 -9.97 17.05 -1.82
C ASP A 15 -10.52 16.84 -3.24
N GLY A 16 -11.62 16.09 -3.37
CA GLY A 16 -12.27 15.78 -4.66
C GLY A 16 -11.59 14.66 -5.47
N ILE A 17 -10.55 14.02 -4.93
CA ILE A 17 -9.88 12.86 -5.53
C ILE A 17 -10.37 11.59 -4.83
N THR A 18 -10.90 10.64 -5.59
CA THR A 18 -11.29 9.32 -5.08
C THR A 18 -10.19 8.30 -5.36
N TYR A 19 -9.64 7.74 -4.28
CA TYR A 19 -8.69 6.63 -4.32
C TYR A 19 -9.46 5.31 -4.32
N GLU A 20 -9.16 4.45 -5.29
CA GLU A 20 -9.79 3.13 -5.39
C GLU A 20 -9.30 2.19 -4.30
N ALA A 21 -10.21 1.33 -3.84
CA ALA A 21 -9.94 0.37 -2.77
C ALA A 21 -8.95 -0.71 -3.22
N ASP A 22 -7.94 -0.97 -2.40
CA ASP A 22 -7.11 -2.16 -2.47
C ASP A 22 -7.29 -2.98 -1.20
N MET A 23 -8.24 -3.92 -1.23
CA MET A 23 -8.59 -4.75 -0.08
C MET A 23 -8.34 -6.25 -0.31
N GLU A 24 -7.55 -6.61 -1.33
CA GLU A 24 -7.23 -8.01 -1.60
C GLU A 24 -6.51 -8.63 -0.39
N GLN A 25 -7.09 -9.68 0.20
CA GLN A 25 -6.54 -10.26 1.43
C GLN A 25 -5.40 -11.23 1.11
N ASN A 26 -5.36 -11.77 -0.09
CA ASN A 26 -4.30 -12.64 -0.54
C ASN A 26 -3.07 -11.83 -0.96
N GLY A 27 -1.98 -11.95 -0.20
CA GLY A 27 -0.68 -11.37 -0.55
C GLY A 27 0.41 -12.43 -0.74
N ASP A 28 0.03 -13.71 -0.69
CA ASP A 28 0.94 -14.83 -0.92
C ASP A 28 1.15 -14.99 -2.42
N SER A 29 2.31 -14.57 -2.93
CA SER A 29 2.71 -14.76 -4.33
C SER A 29 1.53 -14.63 -5.31
N THR A 30 0.81 -13.52 -5.23
CA THR A 30 -0.51 -13.34 -5.83
C THR A 30 -0.50 -12.30 -6.92
N TYR A 31 -1.32 -12.54 -7.94
CA TYR A 31 -1.71 -11.55 -8.93
C TYR A 31 -3.21 -11.32 -8.86
N PHE A 32 -3.62 -10.05 -8.81
CA PHE A 32 -5.04 -9.68 -8.87
C PHE A 32 -5.27 -8.47 -9.77
N ILE A 33 -6.47 -8.37 -10.32
CA ILE A 33 -6.92 -7.24 -11.15
C ILE A 33 -8.01 -6.50 -10.38
N SER A 34 -7.97 -5.17 -10.41
CA SER A 34 -8.98 -4.33 -9.75
C SER A 34 -10.38 -4.58 -10.31
N LYS A 35 -11.41 -4.23 -9.53
CA LYS A 35 -12.82 -4.37 -9.94
C LYS A 35 -13.13 -3.69 -11.28
N ASN A 36 -12.49 -2.54 -11.54
CA ASN A 36 -12.70 -1.74 -12.75
C ASN A 36 -11.70 -2.08 -13.87
N ALA A 37 -10.83 -3.08 -13.66
CA ALA A 37 -9.80 -3.53 -14.60
C ALA A 37 -8.88 -2.41 -15.13
N ASN A 38 -8.68 -1.36 -14.32
CA ASN A 38 -7.84 -0.21 -14.63
C ASN A 38 -6.49 -0.24 -13.89
N TRP A 39 -6.33 -1.15 -12.94
CA TRP A 39 -5.04 -1.44 -12.32
C TRP A 39 -4.98 -2.91 -11.85
N ALA A 40 -3.76 -3.38 -11.58
CA ALA A 40 -3.51 -4.72 -11.05
C ALA A 40 -2.36 -4.69 -10.02
N LEU A 41 -2.28 -5.72 -9.21
CA LEU A 41 -1.18 -5.95 -8.28
C LEU A 41 -0.52 -7.30 -8.58
N SER A 42 0.81 -7.33 -8.54
CA SER A 42 1.57 -8.55 -8.30
C SER A 42 2.34 -8.44 -6.99
N SER A 43 2.35 -9.50 -6.21
CA SER A 43 3.13 -9.66 -4.98
C SER A 43 3.92 -10.96 -5.04
N THR A 44 5.07 -11.01 -4.38
CA THR A 44 5.93 -12.20 -4.35
C THR A 44 6.33 -12.61 -2.93
N GLY A 45 6.58 -13.91 -2.81
CA GLY A 45 7.02 -14.57 -1.59
C GLY A 45 5.87 -14.97 -0.66
N TRP A 46 6.26 -15.42 0.54
CA TRP A 46 5.40 -15.91 1.61
C TRP A 46 6.15 -15.73 2.94
N PHE A 47 5.47 -15.37 4.03
CA PHE A 47 6.12 -15.32 5.35
C PHE A 47 6.18 -16.72 6.00
N MET A 48 7.35 -17.37 5.93
CA MET A 48 7.54 -18.80 6.27
C MET A 48 7.15 -19.19 7.71
N ASP A 49 7.29 -18.29 8.69
CA ASP A 49 7.08 -18.59 10.12
C ASP A 49 5.76 -18.03 10.69
N ALA A 50 4.90 -17.47 9.84
CA ALA A 50 3.63 -16.92 10.25
C ALA A 50 2.49 -17.86 9.81
N GLY A 51 1.50 -18.07 10.67
CA GLY A 51 0.26 -18.78 10.32
C GLY A 51 -0.55 -17.99 9.27
N ARG A 52 -1.80 -17.61 9.58
CA ARG A 52 -2.52 -16.68 8.69
C ARG A 52 -1.85 -15.30 8.74
N VAL A 53 -1.13 -14.95 7.69
CA VAL A 53 -0.53 -13.62 7.52
C VAL A 53 -1.60 -12.63 7.11
N ASN A 54 -1.71 -11.51 7.84
CA ASN A 54 -2.44 -10.36 7.35
C ASN A 54 -1.49 -9.45 6.55
N TYR A 55 -1.72 -9.37 5.23
CA TYR A 55 -0.96 -8.55 4.29
C TYR A 55 -1.37 -7.08 4.30
N ILE A 56 -2.49 -6.74 4.94
CA ILE A 56 -2.92 -5.38 5.20
C ILE A 56 -2.61 -5.05 6.65
N LYS A 57 -1.73 -4.08 6.87
CA LYS A 57 -1.35 -3.64 8.22
C LYS A 57 -2.10 -2.38 8.57
N SER A 58 -2.79 -2.41 9.70
CA SER A 58 -3.44 -1.24 10.29
C SER A 58 -2.43 -0.41 11.06
N ASN A 59 -2.69 0.89 11.14
CA ASN A 59 -1.83 1.83 11.84
C ASN A 59 -1.81 1.59 13.37
N GLN A 60 -0.60 1.55 13.94
CA GLN A 60 -0.29 1.40 15.37
C GLN A 60 0.46 2.61 15.94
N THR A 61 0.74 3.60 15.11
CA THR A 61 1.52 4.80 15.42
C THR A 61 0.61 6.04 15.52
N ARG A 62 1.17 7.14 16.04
CA ARG A 62 0.48 8.43 16.04
C ARG A 62 0.92 9.25 14.83
N LEU A 63 0.02 9.46 13.88
CA LEU A 63 0.23 10.35 12.74
C LEU A 63 -0.14 11.79 13.10
N LEU A 64 0.71 12.76 12.73
CA LEU A 64 0.60 14.18 13.14
C LEU A 64 0.11 15.09 12.00
N PHE A 65 -0.78 14.59 11.14
CA PHE A 65 -1.32 15.33 10.00
C PHE A 65 -2.83 15.56 10.16
N ASN A 66 -3.36 16.63 9.54
CA ASN A 66 -4.76 17.05 9.69
C ASN A 66 -5.78 16.03 9.13
N ASP A 67 -5.37 15.15 8.21
CA ASP A 67 -6.16 14.03 7.72
C ASP A 67 -5.27 12.80 7.46
N PRO A 68 -5.16 11.86 8.42
CA PRO A 68 -4.33 10.68 8.28
C PRO A 68 -5.03 9.52 7.58
N THR A 69 -6.23 9.71 7.01
CA THR A 69 -7.11 8.59 6.62
C THR A 69 -6.49 7.66 5.58
N LEU A 70 -5.76 8.21 4.59
CA LEU A 70 -5.00 7.44 3.59
C LEU A 70 -3.83 6.64 4.18
N TYR A 71 -3.42 6.92 5.41
CA TYR A 71 -2.28 6.31 6.09
C TYR A 71 -2.73 5.42 7.27
N MET A 72 -4.02 5.09 7.35
CA MET A 72 -4.56 4.22 8.41
C MET A 72 -4.36 2.72 8.14
N ALA A 73 -4.08 2.37 6.89
CA ALA A 73 -3.73 1.02 6.49
C ALA A 73 -2.70 1.05 5.35
N ALA A 74 -1.90 -0.01 5.25
CA ALA A 74 -0.97 -0.19 4.14
C ALA A 74 -0.92 -1.66 3.73
N ARG A 75 -0.80 -1.90 2.42
CA ARG A 75 -0.43 -3.22 1.90
C ARG A 75 1.06 -3.48 2.14
N THR A 76 1.35 -4.71 2.54
CA THR A 76 2.70 -5.25 2.73
C THR A 76 2.90 -6.48 1.87
N THR A 77 4.15 -6.81 1.60
CA THR A 77 4.58 -8.02 0.88
C THR A 77 5.80 -8.58 1.59
N SER A 78 6.11 -9.85 1.32
CA SER A 78 7.29 -10.49 1.92
C SER A 78 8.58 -10.18 1.16
N ILE A 79 8.52 -9.98 -0.16
CA ILE A 79 9.71 -9.76 -1.00
C ILE A 79 9.50 -8.55 -1.92
N THR A 80 8.66 -8.67 -2.96
CA THR A 80 8.37 -7.56 -3.89
C THR A 80 6.88 -7.37 -4.11
N MET A 81 6.52 -6.16 -4.50
CA MET A 81 5.15 -5.79 -4.86
C MET A 81 5.17 -4.76 -5.99
N THR A 82 4.35 -4.99 -7.00
CA THR A 82 4.26 -4.14 -8.19
C THR A 82 2.81 -3.81 -8.46
N TYR A 83 2.48 -2.52 -8.48
CA TYR A 83 1.21 -2.04 -9.00
C TYR A 83 1.35 -1.73 -10.49
N TYR A 84 0.37 -2.15 -11.27
CA TYR A 84 0.28 -1.90 -12.71
C TYR A 84 -0.89 -0.97 -12.98
N GLY A 85 -0.64 0.16 -13.64
CA GLY A 85 -1.70 0.94 -14.28
C GLY A 85 -2.06 0.33 -15.62
N LEU A 86 -3.31 -0.09 -15.80
CA LEU A 86 -3.78 -0.73 -17.03
C LEU A 86 -4.41 0.30 -17.95
N CYS A 87 -4.23 0.11 -19.26
CA CYS A 87 -4.85 0.96 -20.30
C CYS A 87 -4.49 2.46 -20.18
N LEU A 88 -3.33 2.78 -19.59
CA LEU A 88 -2.79 4.14 -19.59
C LEU A 88 -2.31 4.51 -21.01
N GLN A 89 -2.63 5.72 -21.43
CA GLN A 89 -2.22 6.24 -22.74
C GLN A 89 -0.72 6.55 -22.74
N SER A 90 -0.07 6.46 -23.89
CA SER A 90 1.33 6.89 -23.99
C SER A 90 1.45 8.39 -23.69
N GLY A 91 2.33 8.75 -22.76
CA GLY A 91 2.53 10.14 -22.35
C GLY A 91 3.39 10.25 -21.10
N SER A 92 3.62 11.49 -20.68
CA SER A 92 4.30 11.79 -19.42
C SER A 92 3.32 11.80 -18.26
N TYR A 93 3.72 11.20 -17.14
CA TYR A 93 2.91 11.08 -15.94
C TYR A 93 3.64 11.67 -14.74
N ASN A 94 2.90 12.39 -13.91
CA ASN A 94 3.35 12.73 -12.56
C ASN A 94 2.97 11.56 -11.64
N VAL A 95 3.98 10.93 -11.04
CA VAL A 95 3.78 9.84 -10.07
C VAL A 95 3.98 10.42 -8.67
N GLN A 96 2.96 10.28 -7.82
CA GLN A 96 3.01 10.67 -6.42
C GLN A 96 2.87 9.42 -5.55
N LEU A 97 3.82 9.23 -4.64
CA LEU A 97 3.86 8.09 -3.73
C LEU A 97 3.72 8.60 -2.29
N HIS A 98 2.81 7.97 -1.56
CA HIS A 98 2.48 8.31 -0.18
C HIS A 98 3.07 7.26 0.75
N PHE A 99 3.96 7.68 1.65
CA PHE A 99 4.59 6.79 2.64
C PHE A 99 4.37 7.32 4.05
N ALA A 100 4.12 6.40 4.97
CA ALA A 100 4.13 6.64 6.41
C ALA A 100 4.60 5.36 7.11
N GLU A 101 5.39 5.51 8.17
CA GLU A 101 5.70 4.40 9.08
C GLU A 101 4.54 4.25 10.06
N ILE A 102 3.87 3.09 10.03
CA ILE A 102 2.61 2.84 10.74
C ILE A 102 2.63 1.63 11.68
N MET A 103 3.74 0.90 11.80
CA MET A 103 3.89 -0.24 12.71
C MET A 103 5.02 -0.06 13.73
N PHE A 104 6.08 0.67 13.36
CA PHE A 104 7.22 0.91 14.22
C PHE A 104 7.09 2.27 14.89
N THR A 105 6.90 2.25 16.21
CA THR A 105 6.74 3.45 17.03
C THR A 105 8.09 4.04 17.40
N ASP A 106 8.32 5.31 17.06
CA ASP A 106 9.44 6.11 17.56
C ASP A 106 9.10 6.75 18.91
N ASP A 107 8.76 5.92 19.89
CA ASP A 107 8.49 6.37 21.25
C ASP A 107 9.57 5.91 22.24
N LYS A 108 9.57 6.51 23.43
CA LYS A 108 10.55 6.20 24.47
C LYS A 108 10.31 4.85 25.16
N THR A 109 9.33 4.07 24.70
CA THR A 109 9.04 2.75 25.28
C THR A 109 9.92 1.66 24.69
N PHE A 110 10.58 1.92 23.54
CA PHE A 110 11.39 0.94 22.79
C PHE A 110 10.65 -0.37 22.49
N SER A 111 9.31 -0.33 22.45
CA SER A 111 8.47 -1.51 22.22
C SER A 111 8.50 -1.98 20.76
N SER A 112 9.02 -1.15 19.85
CA SER A 112 9.13 -1.46 18.43
C SER A 112 10.52 -1.03 17.92
N LEU A 113 11.37 -2.01 17.59
CA LEU A 113 12.78 -1.81 17.18
C LEU A 113 12.99 -2.03 15.68
N GLY A 114 11.92 -1.99 14.89
CA GLY A 114 11.98 -2.34 13.48
C GLY A 114 12.41 -1.17 12.59
N GLU A 115 13.13 -1.51 11.52
CA GLU A 115 13.45 -0.61 10.42
C GLU A 115 12.97 -1.26 9.11
N ARG A 116 12.52 -0.44 8.16
CA ARG A 116 12.15 -0.87 6.81
C ARG A 116 12.89 -0.04 5.78
N VAL A 117 13.72 -0.71 4.98
CA VAL A 117 14.45 -0.12 3.87
C VAL A 117 14.05 -0.87 2.60
N PHE A 118 13.69 -0.13 1.55
CA PHE A 118 13.28 -0.69 0.27
C PHE A 118 13.58 0.29 -0.86
N ASP A 119 13.70 -0.24 -2.06
CA ASP A 119 13.88 0.53 -3.29
C ASP A 119 12.55 0.67 -4.04
N VAL A 120 12.40 1.78 -4.77
CA VAL A 120 11.23 2.04 -5.62
C VAL A 120 11.69 2.15 -7.07
N TYR A 121 11.04 1.37 -7.95
CA TYR A 121 11.27 1.38 -9.39
C TYR A 121 9.99 1.79 -10.11
N ILE A 122 10.09 2.72 -11.07
CA ILE A 122 8.98 3.21 -11.90
C ILE A 122 9.36 2.99 -13.37
N GLN A 123 8.43 2.46 -14.18
CA GLN A 123 8.62 2.10 -15.59
C GLN A 123 7.67 2.85 -16.51
#